data_AF-A0A3A0G5B9-F1
#
_entry.id   AF-A0A3A0G5B9-F1
#
_cell.length_a   1.000
_cell.length_b   1.000
_cell.length_c   1.000
_cell.angle_alpha   90.00
_cell.angle_beta   90.00
_cell.angle_gamma   90.00
#
_symmetry.space_group_name_H-M   'P 1'
#
loop_
_entity.id
_entity.type
_entity.pdbx_description
1 polymer ?
#
loop_
_entity_poly.entity_id
_entity_poly.type
_entity_poly.pdbx_seq_one_letter_code
_entity_poly.pdbx_strand_id
1 'polypeptide(L)'
;MVGRKQVLGIVAVLLATSFATALMVRAGNPAGPGTPPNATSSYTLEDIHDRLESGAAGAQSTFTEPAAGPGTGTMHTLNEIMAKAPAADNANGAKTEDVLEGMTFWGLNAASGQWGLKMGTLPRTTAGNAEPACWDNENRYVNCENGRVTDTVTNLVWLTNADCFGKLDYAAANEAVARLASGTCGLQDGSSVGDWRLPTKAEWEATIARAAALGCSNPSLTNTAGSGCFNDGPQPFTNVKSDFYWSSTASADIPSDAWGVDLPSGKVINGGTKSNERHVWPVRTGQ
;
A
#
# COMPACT_ATOMS: atom_id res chain seq x y z
N MET A 1 67.93 -65.43 -58.57
CA MET A 1 66.71 -65.99 -57.95
C MET A 1 66.51 -65.31 -56.61
N VAL A 2 65.33 -64.67 -56.42
CA VAL A 2 64.68 -64.28 -55.15
C VAL A 2 65.45 -63.33 -54.20
N GLY A 3 64.96 -62.16 -53.76
CA GLY A 3 63.65 -61.53 -53.93
C GLY A 3 63.51 -60.15 -53.24
N ARG A 4 62.48 -59.41 -53.68
CA ARG A 4 61.63 -58.35 -53.04
C ARG A 4 62.32 -57.26 -52.20
N LYS A 5 62.41 -55.98 -52.62
CA LYS A 5 61.40 -54.88 -52.66
C LYS A 5 60.64 -54.64 -51.34
N GLN A 6 60.88 -53.49 -50.66
CA GLN A 6 59.96 -52.48 -50.05
C GLN A 6 60.82 -51.24 -49.64
N VAL A 7 60.77 -50.04 -50.26
CA VAL A 7 59.82 -48.89 -50.24
C VAL A 7 60.03 -47.88 -49.08
N LEU A 8 59.87 -46.58 -49.42
CA LEU A 8 59.76 -45.33 -48.61
C LEU A 8 61.08 -44.59 -48.29
N GLY A 9 61.33 -43.29 -48.56
CA GLY A 9 60.65 -42.17 -49.25
C GLY A 9 61.51 -40.91 -48.98
N ILE A 10 62.14 -40.27 -49.98
CA ILE A 10 61.78 -39.00 -50.65
C ILE A 10 61.46 -37.82 -49.70
N VAL A 11 62.02 -36.64 -50.04
CA VAL A 11 61.85 -35.27 -49.47
C VAL A 11 62.89 -34.94 -48.38
N ALA A 12 63.82 -33.98 -48.47
CA ALA A 12 63.93 -32.80 -49.31
C ALA A 12 65.42 -32.49 -49.63
N VAL A 13 65.73 -32.50 -50.93
CA VAL A 13 66.75 -31.65 -51.54
C VAL A 13 66.16 -30.25 -51.67
N LEU A 14 67.01 -29.21 -51.69
CA LEU A 14 66.73 -27.78 -51.93
C LEU A 14 66.25 -26.97 -50.72
N LEU A 15 67.08 -26.07 -50.19
CA LEU A 15 67.05 -24.66 -50.60
C LEU A 15 68.10 -23.84 -49.82
N ALA A 16 68.90 -23.08 -50.59
CA ALA A 16 69.38 -21.73 -50.33
C ALA A 16 70.12 -21.43 -49.00
N THR A 17 71.43 -21.21 -49.00
CA THR A 17 72.03 -19.89 -49.29
C THR A 17 71.13 -18.69 -48.98
N SER A 18 71.18 -18.16 -47.76
CA SER A 18 70.95 -16.73 -47.55
C SER A 18 71.56 -16.24 -46.25
N PHE A 19 72.39 -15.20 -46.41
CA PHE A 19 72.72 -14.20 -45.42
C PHE A 19 71.52 -13.88 -44.52
N ALA A 20 71.76 -13.86 -43.20
CA ALA A 20 70.89 -13.16 -42.27
C ALA A 20 71.75 -12.21 -41.42
N THR A 21 72.01 -11.02 -41.98
CA THR A 21 72.21 -9.81 -41.18
C THR A 21 70.92 -9.56 -40.39
N ALA A 22 70.90 -9.91 -39.10
CA ALA A 22 69.80 -9.55 -38.22
C ALA A 22 70.13 -8.22 -37.52
N LEU A 23 69.68 -7.15 -38.17
CA LEU A 23 69.08 -5.91 -37.64
C LEU A 23 69.48 -5.50 -36.21
N MET A 24 70.02 -4.29 -36.08
CA MET A 24 69.97 -3.55 -34.81
C MET A 24 68.54 -3.57 -34.28
N VAL A 25 68.31 -4.26 -33.17
CA VAL A 25 67.11 -4.06 -32.36
C VAL A 25 67.29 -2.70 -31.70
N ARG A 26 66.65 -1.66 -32.26
CA ARG A 26 66.30 -0.50 -31.45
C ARG A 26 65.42 -1.06 -30.34
N ALA A 27 65.86 -0.95 -29.08
CA ALA A 27 64.95 -1.09 -27.96
C ALA A 27 63.77 -0.16 -28.26
N GLY A 28 62.57 -0.73 -28.39
CA GLY A 28 61.36 0.06 -28.50
C GLY A 28 61.36 1.01 -27.31
N ASN A 29 61.28 2.31 -27.57
CA ASN A 29 60.94 3.24 -26.52
C ASN A 29 59.62 2.73 -25.94
N PRO A 30 59.54 2.28 -24.67
CA PRO A 30 58.24 1.99 -24.11
C PRO A 30 57.46 3.30 -24.28
N ALA A 31 56.31 3.25 -24.95
CA ALA A 31 55.40 4.37 -24.86
C ALA A 31 55.26 4.64 -23.37
N GLY A 32 55.70 5.80 -22.91
CA GLY A 32 55.41 6.24 -21.55
C GLY A 32 53.91 6.08 -21.35
N PRO A 33 53.43 5.79 -20.12
CA PRO A 33 52.00 5.67 -19.88
C PRO A 33 51.34 6.87 -20.55
N GLY A 34 50.42 6.59 -21.50
CA GLY A 34 49.76 7.65 -22.25
C GLY A 34 49.24 8.71 -21.27
N THR A 35 49.17 9.97 -21.71
CA THR A 35 48.60 11.05 -20.89
C THR A 35 47.36 10.52 -20.16
N PRO A 36 47.31 10.60 -18.81
CA PRO A 36 46.19 10.08 -18.05
C PRO A 36 44.89 10.54 -18.70
N PRO A 37 43.91 9.64 -18.91
CA PRO A 37 42.68 10.00 -19.59
C PRO A 37 42.06 11.23 -18.91
N ASN A 38 41.55 12.15 -19.74
CA ASN A 38 40.84 13.36 -19.33
C ASN A 38 39.97 13.07 -18.10
N ALA A 39 40.13 13.88 -17.04
CA ALA A 39 39.55 13.71 -15.70
C ALA A 39 38.32 12.78 -15.65
N THR A 40 38.48 11.60 -15.06
CA THR A 40 37.33 10.73 -14.77
C THR A 40 36.70 11.20 -13.47
N SER A 41 35.45 11.63 -13.53
CA SER A 41 34.65 11.94 -12.34
C SER A 41 34.15 10.64 -11.71
N SER A 42 34.31 10.47 -10.40
CA SER A 42 33.89 9.27 -9.66
C SER A 42 33.21 9.64 -8.34
N TYR A 43 32.30 8.79 -7.87
CA TYR A 43 31.77 8.86 -6.50
C TYR A 43 32.82 8.37 -5.51
N THR A 44 32.75 8.86 -4.28
CA THR A 44 33.57 8.39 -3.16
C THR A 44 32.96 7.15 -2.50
N LEU A 45 33.74 6.46 -1.67
CA LEU A 45 33.21 5.37 -0.84
C LEU A 45 32.19 5.87 0.20
N GLU A 46 32.32 7.11 0.64
CA GLU A 46 31.36 7.78 1.53
C GLU A 46 30.01 7.94 0.81
N ASP A 47 30.02 8.43 -0.44
CA ASP A 47 28.79 8.56 -1.25
C ASP A 47 28.05 7.22 -1.40
N ILE A 48 28.81 6.11 -1.52
CA ILE A 48 28.24 4.76 -1.63
C ILE A 48 27.67 4.30 -0.28
N HIS A 49 28.39 4.53 0.81
CA HIS A 49 27.92 4.23 2.16
C HIS A 49 26.61 4.98 2.47
N ASP A 50 26.59 6.29 2.26
CA ASP A 50 25.43 7.14 2.55
C ASP A 50 24.23 6.78 1.68
N ARG A 51 24.48 6.37 0.44
CA ARG A 51 23.45 5.83 -0.45
C ARG A 51 22.84 4.55 0.11
N LEU A 52 23.64 3.64 0.64
CA LEU A 52 23.16 2.37 1.21
C LEU A 52 22.46 2.57 2.56
N GLU A 53 22.95 3.50 3.38
CA GLU A 53 22.42 3.73 4.73
C GLU A 53 21.11 4.54 4.74
N SER A 54 21.08 5.63 3.99
CA SER A 54 20.00 6.63 4.07
C SER A 54 19.32 6.93 2.74
N GLY A 55 19.84 6.40 1.64
CA GLY A 55 19.39 6.74 0.29
C GLY A 55 19.91 8.10 -0.21
N ALA A 56 20.82 8.76 0.51
CA ALA A 56 21.36 10.06 0.12
C ALA A 56 21.98 10.04 -1.29
N ALA A 57 21.84 11.16 -2.01
CA ALA A 57 22.42 11.30 -3.33
C ALA A 57 23.90 11.67 -3.21
N GLY A 58 24.78 10.85 -3.79
CA GLY A 58 26.20 11.18 -3.89
C GLY A 58 26.50 12.23 -4.95
N ALA A 59 27.68 12.84 -4.85
CA ALA A 59 28.20 13.78 -5.85
C ALA A 59 29.52 13.26 -6.43
N GLN A 60 29.66 13.29 -7.76
CA GLN A 60 30.93 12.90 -8.36
C GLN A 60 31.99 13.98 -8.13
N SER A 61 33.22 13.55 -7.87
CA SER A 61 34.41 14.41 -7.80
C SER A 61 35.39 14.03 -8.91
N THR A 62 36.07 15.03 -9.48
CA THR A 62 37.21 14.79 -10.36
C THR A 62 38.40 14.38 -9.53
N PHE A 63 38.92 13.17 -9.75
CA PHE A 63 40.09 12.68 -9.03
C PHE A 63 41.27 13.64 -9.23
N THR A 64 41.74 14.21 -8.13
CA THR A 64 42.97 15.02 -8.07
C THR A 64 43.93 14.29 -7.16
N GLU A 65 45.08 13.91 -7.68
CA GLU A 65 46.07 13.14 -6.93
C GLU A 65 46.49 13.93 -5.66
N PRO A 66 46.37 13.35 -4.45
CA PRO A 66 46.72 14.05 -3.23
C PRO A 66 48.22 14.37 -3.16
N ALA A 67 48.56 15.59 -2.75
CA ALA A 67 49.95 16.01 -2.56
C ALA A 67 50.66 15.35 -1.36
N ALA A 68 49.92 14.60 -0.54
CA ALA A 68 50.44 13.85 0.61
C ALA A 68 49.72 12.49 0.72
N GLY A 69 50.42 11.50 1.28
CA GLY A 69 49.83 10.19 1.56
C GLY A 69 48.64 10.26 2.51
N PRO A 70 47.82 9.21 2.59
CA PRO A 70 46.61 9.21 3.40
C PRO A 70 46.92 9.52 4.87
N GLY A 71 46.30 10.58 5.39
CA GLY A 71 46.27 10.85 6.83
C GLY A 71 45.40 9.83 7.56
N THR A 72 45.33 9.92 8.90
CA THR A 72 44.45 9.11 9.76
C THR A 72 42.97 9.50 9.55
N GLY A 73 42.47 9.27 8.34
CA GLY A 73 41.16 9.70 7.88
C GLY A 73 40.04 8.82 8.41
N THR A 74 38.95 9.49 8.74
CA THR A 74 37.62 9.04 9.21
C THR A 74 36.79 8.30 8.15
N MET A 75 37.39 7.70 7.12
CA MET A 75 36.64 7.02 6.06
C MET A 75 36.07 5.70 6.58
N HIS A 76 34.82 5.39 6.21
CA HIS A 76 34.25 4.07 6.47
C HIS A 76 35.10 2.95 5.88
N THR A 77 35.29 1.89 6.66
CA THR A 77 36.03 0.72 6.21
C THR A 77 35.23 -0.06 5.15
N LEU A 78 35.91 -0.81 4.29
CA LEU A 78 35.21 -1.69 3.33
C LEU A 78 34.26 -2.68 4.05
N ASN A 79 34.59 -3.09 5.27
CA ASN A 79 33.72 -3.94 6.08
C ASN A 79 32.45 -3.22 6.54
N GLU A 80 32.55 -1.95 6.92
CA GLU A 80 31.39 -1.12 7.28
C GLU A 80 30.48 -0.90 6.07
N ILE A 81 31.06 -0.64 4.89
CA ILE A 81 30.29 -0.51 3.64
C ILE A 81 29.59 -1.83 3.30
N MET A 82 30.31 -2.95 3.36
CA MET A 82 29.74 -4.27 3.08
C MET A 82 28.67 -4.68 4.09
N ALA A 83 28.75 -4.24 5.35
CA ALA A 83 27.72 -4.50 6.35
C ALA A 83 26.39 -3.77 6.04
N LYS A 84 26.41 -2.70 5.23
CA LYS A 84 25.21 -2.01 4.74
C LYS A 84 24.66 -2.58 3.43
N ALA A 85 25.45 -3.37 2.69
CA ALA A 85 24.98 -4.00 1.47
C ALA A 85 23.88 -5.04 1.81
N PRO A 86 22.79 -5.10 1.01
CA PRO A 86 21.70 -6.02 1.29
C PRO A 86 22.16 -7.47 1.21
N ALA A 87 21.85 -8.25 2.25
CA ALA A 87 22.02 -9.70 2.25
C ALA A 87 20.90 -10.36 1.43
N ALA A 88 21.19 -11.53 0.84
CA ALA A 88 20.19 -12.25 0.06
C ALA A 88 19.09 -12.77 1.00
N ASP A 89 17.88 -12.20 0.88
CA ASP A 89 16.72 -12.60 1.68
C ASP A 89 15.56 -13.02 0.77
N ASN A 90 15.30 -14.33 0.75
CA ASN A 90 14.14 -14.94 0.08
C ASN A 90 13.03 -15.35 1.06
N ALA A 91 13.22 -15.10 2.36
CA ALA A 91 12.30 -15.50 3.43
C ALA A 91 11.43 -14.32 3.88
N ASN A 92 12.02 -13.15 4.11
CA ASN A 92 11.32 -11.95 4.59
C ASN A 92 11.37 -10.78 3.60
N GLY A 93 12.06 -10.95 2.47
CA GLY A 93 12.09 -9.97 1.39
C GLY A 93 10.76 -9.92 0.62
N ALA A 94 10.40 -8.73 0.13
CA ALA A 94 9.24 -8.56 -0.74
C ALA A 94 9.37 -9.42 -2.00
N LYS A 95 8.28 -10.10 -2.38
CA LYS A 95 8.18 -10.85 -3.64
C LYS A 95 7.54 -9.98 -4.71
N THR A 96 7.57 -10.46 -5.96
CA THR A 96 6.91 -9.75 -7.06
C THR A 96 5.40 -9.64 -6.84
N GLU A 97 4.79 -10.64 -6.22
CA GLU A 97 3.38 -10.64 -5.80
C GLU A 97 3.02 -9.65 -4.69
N ASP A 98 4.01 -9.08 -3.99
CA ASP A 98 3.79 -8.11 -2.91
C ASP A 98 3.91 -6.65 -3.39
N VAL A 99 4.38 -6.43 -4.61
CA VAL A 99 4.65 -5.10 -5.17
C VAL A 99 3.74 -4.83 -6.36
N LEU A 100 3.10 -3.66 -6.38
CA LEU A 100 2.14 -3.25 -7.41
C LEU A 100 2.71 -3.35 -8.84
N GLU A 101 1.85 -3.77 -9.76
CA GLU A 101 2.18 -3.91 -11.17
C GLU A 101 2.68 -2.59 -11.77
N GLY A 102 3.80 -2.67 -12.49
CA GLY A 102 4.49 -1.52 -13.06
C GLY A 102 5.41 -0.77 -12.08
N MET A 103 5.36 -1.08 -10.78
CA MET A 103 6.37 -0.60 -9.82
C MET A 103 7.58 -1.53 -9.81
N THR A 104 8.74 -0.99 -9.43
CA THR A 104 9.97 -1.77 -9.32
C THR A 104 10.53 -1.74 -7.91
N PHE A 105 11.18 -2.83 -7.52
CA PHE A 105 11.88 -2.95 -6.24
C PHE A 105 13.20 -3.70 -6.45
N TRP A 106 14.20 -3.48 -5.60
CA TRP A 106 15.47 -4.19 -5.68
C TRP A 106 15.39 -5.49 -4.88
N GLY A 107 15.80 -6.61 -5.49
CA GLY A 107 15.71 -7.91 -4.84
C GLY A 107 16.54 -8.98 -5.56
N LEU A 108 16.65 -10.15 -4.93
CA LEU A 108 17.22 -11.32 -5.59
C LEU A 108 16.24 -11.85 -6.65
N ASN A 109 16.68 -11.95 -7.90
CA ASN A 109 15.90 -12.53 -8.98
C ASN A 109 15.99 -14.05 -8.90
N ALA A 110 14.86 -14.74 -8.72
CA ALA A 110 14.82 -16.19 -8.58
C ALA A 110 15.24 -16.94 -9.87
N ALA A 111 15.07 -16.33 -11.04
CA ALA A 111 15.41 -16.95 -12.33
C ALA A 111 16.90 -16.82 -12.66
N SER A 112 17.56 -15.70 -12.32
CA SER A 112 18.99 -15.49 -12.60
C SER A 112 19.89 -15.72 -11.39
N GLY A 113 19.35 -15.77 -10.17
CA GLY A 113 20.12 -15.84 -8.93
C GLY A 113 20.95 -14.59 -8.64
N GLN A 114 20.65 -13.48 -9.32
CA GLN A 114 21.41 -12.23 -9.24
C GLN A 114 20.58 -11.11 -8.61
N TRP A 115 21.25 -10.15 -7.99
CA TRP A 115 20.63 -8.91 -7.51
C TRP A 115 20.24 -8.00 -8.67
N GLY A 116 19.04 -7.42 -8.60
CA GLY A 116 18.60 -6.44 -9.58
C GLY A 116 17.20 -5.90 -9.30
N LEU A 117 16.76 -5.00 -10.16
CA LEU A 117 15.38 -4.53 -10.18
C LEU A 117 14.44 -5.67 -10.59
N LYS A 118 13.37 -5.83 -9.82
CA LYS A 118 12.24 -6.72 -10.07
C LYS A 118 11.02 -5.86 -10.30
N MET A 119 10.16 -6.28 -11.22
CA MET A 119 8.88 -5.64 -11.45
C MET A 119 7.83 -6.31 -10.57
N GLY A 120 7.03 -5.50 -9.90
CA GLY A 120 5.85 -5.95 -9.20
C GLY A 120 4.85 -6.60 -10.15
N THR A 121 4.19 -7.64 -9.68
CA THR A 121 3.12 -8.36 -10.39
C THR A 121 1.83 -8.36 -9.59
N LEU A 122 1.79 -7.71 -8.41
CA LEU A 122 0.55 -7.51 -7.69
C LEU A 122 -0.37 -6.70 -8.61
N PRO A 123 -1.48 -7.27 -9.11
CA PRO A 123 -2.30 -6.61 -10.11
C PRO A 123 -2.67 -5.21 -9.64
N ARG A 124 -2.39 -4.21 -10.47
CA ARG A 124 -2.98 -2.90 -10.22
C ARG A 124 -4.46 -3.12 -10.48
N THR A 125 -5.28 -3.09 -9.43
CA THR A 125 -6.73 -3.13 -9.59
C THR A 125 -7.16 -1.80 -10.23
N THR A 126 -6.91 -1.65 -11.52
CA THR A 126 -7.68 -0.77 -12.38
C THR A 126 -9.10 -1.26 -12.29
N ALA A 127 -9.93 -0.52 -11.55
CA ALA A 127 -11.39 -0.62 -11.49
C ALA A 127 -11.96 -1.84 -12.24
N GLY A 128 -11.99 -2.96 -11.53
CA GLY A 128 -12.27 -4.28 -12.08
C GLY A 128 -11.93 -5.35 -11.05
N ASN A 129 -12.66 -5.34 -9.93
CA ASN A 129 -12.56 -6.26 -8.79
C ASN A 129 -11.54 -5.93 -7.68
N ALA A 130 -11.22 -4.65 -7.45
CA ALA A 130 -11.05 -4.17 -6.08
C ALA A 130 -12.39 -3.59 -5.63
N GLU A 131 -12.78 -3.81 -4.37
CA GLU A 131 -13.85 -3.02 -3.76
C GLU A 131 -13.63 -1.53 -4.10
N PRO A 132 -14.68 -0.77 -4.45
CA PRO A 132 -14.57 0.67 -4.59
C PRO A 132 -13.89 1.24 -3.35
N ALA A 133 -12.90 2.12 -3.56
CA ALA A 133 -12.31 2.86 -2.45
C ALA A 133 -13.45 3.55 -1.71
N CYS A 134 -13.71 3.14 -0.47
CA CYS A 134 -14.81 3.72 0.31
C CYS A 134 -14.40 5.03 0.99
N TRP A 135 -13.80 5.88 0.17
CA TRP A 135 -13.27 7.17 0.56
C TRP A 135 -13.28 8.07 -0.68
N ASP A 136 -13.84 9.26 -0.50
CA ASP A 136 -13.63 10.40 -1.37
C ASP A 136 -13.50 11.67 -0.49
N ASN A 137 -12.93 12.73 -1.05
CA ASN A 137 -12.75 14.01 -0.34
C ASN A 137 -13.88 15.00 -0.62
N GLU A 138 -14.95 14.59 -1.31
CA GLU A 138 -16.00 15.47 -1.81
C GLU A 138 -17.32 15.30 -1.06
N ASN A 139 -17.62 14.08 -0.65
CA ASN A 139 -18.85 13.67 -0.03
C ASN A 139 -18.63 13.34 1.44
N ARG A 140 -19.64 13.70 2.23
CA ARG A 140 -19.72 13.24 3.62
C ARG A 140 -19.95 11.72 3.67
N TYR A 141 -20.88 11.24 2.85
CA TYR A 141 -21.27 9.83 2.86
C TYR A 141 -20.80 9.15 1.57
N VAL A 142 -19.92 8.17 1.71
CA VAL A 142 -19.36 7.44 0.58
C VAL A 142 -19.93 6.03 0.57
N ASN A 143 -20.67 5.68 -0.48
CA ASN A 143 -21.17 4.31 -0.66
C ASN A 143 -20.05 3.44 -1.18
N CYS A 144 -19.75 2.33 -0.49
CA CYS A 144 -18.67 1.43 -0.88
C CYS A 144 -19.12 0.33 -1.86
N GLU A 145 -20.38 0.38 -2.33
CA GLU A 145 -21.03 -0.61 -3.21
C GLU A 145 -21.05 -2.06 -2.69
N ASN A 146 -20.72 -2.26 -1.42
CA ASN A 146 -20.71 -3.56 -0.73
C ASN A 146 -21.72 -3.59 0.44
N GLY A 147 -22.75 -2.74 0.39
CA GLY A 147 -23.80 -2.65 1.39
C GLY A 147 -23.45 -1.81 2.63
N ARG A 148 -22.31 -1.11 2.62
CA ARG A 148 -21.93 -0.14 3.67
C ARG A 148 -21.75 1.28 3.10
N VAL A 149 -21.86 2.26 3.98
CA VAL A 149 -21.64 3.68 3.69
C VAL A 149 -20.73 4.26 4.77
N THR A 150 -19.64 4.91 4.37
CA THR A 150 -18.72 5.59 5.28
C THR A 150 -19.13 7.05 5.45
N ASP A 151 -19.32 7.49 6.69
CA ASP A 151 -19.44 8.91 7.05
C ASP A 151 -18.03 9.47 7.35
N THR A 152 -17.46 10.20 6.40
CA THR A 152 -16.09 10.74 6.44
C THR A 152 -15.90 11.81 7.51
N VAL A 153 -16.98 12.37 8.05
CA VAL A 153 -16.93 13.37 9.13
C VAL A 153 -16.87 12.72 10.50
N THR A 154 -17.61 11.63 10.70
CA THR A 154 -17.67 10.92 12.00
C THR A 154 -16.75 9.71 12.04
N ASN A 155 -16.19 9.30 10.91
CA ASN A 155 -15.47 8.03 10.71
C ASN A 155 -16.32 6.83 11.13
N LEU A 156 -17.63 6.90 10.94
CA LEU A 156 -18.54 5.80 11.19
C LEU A 156 -18.88 5.10 9.89
N VAL A 157 -19.01 3.78 9.95
CA VAL A 157 -19.49 2.97 8.82
C VAL A 157 -20.88 2.47 9.14
N TRP A 158 -21.84 2.83 8.29
CA TRP A 158 -23.25 2.54 8.42
C TRP A 158 -23.67 1.44 7.44
N LEU A 159 -24.66 0.64 7.82
CA LEU A 159 -25.35 -0.24 6.88
C LEU A 159 -26.13 0.61 5.86
N THR A 160 -26.01 0.34 4.56
CA THR A 160 -26.71 1.14 3.53
C THR A 160 -28.23 1.05 3.65
N ASN A 161 -28.76 -0.11 4.04
CA ASN A 161 -30.18 -0.33 4.27
C ASN A 161 -30.53 -0.02 5.74
N ALA A 162 -31.12 1.15 5.97
CA ALA A 162 -31.44 1.66 7.30
C ALA A 162 -32.52 0.87 8.03
N ASP A 163 -33.31 0.04 7.35
CA ASP A 163 -34.44 -0.68 7.94
C ASP A 163 -34.36 -2.20 7.70
N CYS A 164 -33.14 -2.74 7.62
CA CYS A 164 -32.98 -4.18 7.37
C CYS A 164 -33.65 -5.06 8.43
N PHE A 165 -33.62 -4.63 9.69
CA PHE A 165 -34.15 -5.38 10.83
C PHE A 165 -35.58 -4.99 11.21
N GLY A 166 -36.14 -3.94 10.63
CA GLY A 166 -37.42 -3.40 11.07
C GLY A 166 -37.35 -2.81 12.48
N LYS A 167 -38.48 -2.89 13.19
CA LYS A 167 -38.58 -2.48 14.59
C LYS A 167 -38.39 -3.69 15.50
N LEU A 168 -37.53 -3.53 16.50
CA LEU A 168 -37.28 -4.55 17.53
C LEU A 168 -37.27 -3.89 18.91
N ASP A 169 -37.53 -4.68 19.95
CA ASP A 169 -37.23 -4.27 21.32
C ASP A 169 -35.73 -4.10 21.53
N TYR A 170 -35.33 -3.46 22.63
CA TYR A 170 -33.95 -3.10 22.87
C TYR A 170 -33.00 -4.31 22.98
N ALA A 171 -33.45 -5.41 23.59
CA ALA A 171 -32.61 -6.59 23.77
C ALA A 171 -32.42 -7.31 22.43
N ALA A 172 -33.53 -7.54 21.71
CA ALA A 172 -33.52 -8.14 20.39
C ALA A 172 -32.72 -7.29 19.37
N ALA A 173 -32.81 -5.96 19.45
CA ALA A 173 -32.02 -5.05 18.62
C ALA A 173 -30.52 -5.24 18.81
N ASN A 174 -30.04 -5.25 20.07
CA ASN A 174 -28.61 -5.44 20.35
C ASN A 174 -28.12 -6.83 19.89
N GLU A 175 -28.91 -7.88 20.12
CA GLU A 175 -28.57 -9.24 19.67
C GLU A 175 -28.55 -9.37 18.15
N ALA A 176 -29.54 -8.80 17.46
CA ALA A 176 -29.66 -8.85 16.01
C ALA A 176 -28.49 -8.15 15.33
N VAL A 177 -28.11 -6.96 15.81
CA VAL A 177 -26.97 -6.23 15.25
C VAL A 177 -25.65 -6.91 15.57
N ALA A 178 -25.46 -7.46 16.77
CA ALA A 178 -24.25 -8.20 17.11
C ALA A 178 -24.05 -9.46 16.23
N ARG A 179 -25.13 -10.04 15.69
CA ARG A 179 -25.09 -11.18 14.76
C ARG A 179 -24.96 -10.78 13.29
N LEU A 180 -25.01 -9.50 12.97
CA LEU A 180 -24.86 -9.02 11.59
C LEU A 180 -23.45 -9.33 11.08
N ALA A 181 -23.40 -9.89 9.87
CA ALA A 181 -22.17 -10.24 9.17
C ALA A 181 -22.39 -10.15 7.66
N SER A 182 -21.29 -10.18 6.90
CA SER A 182 -21.31 -10.22 5.43
C SER A 182 -22.20 -11.34 4.90
N GLY A 183 -22.92 -11.07 3.81
CA GLY A 183 -23.95 -11.93 3.23
C GLY A 183 -25.37 -11.66 3.76
N THR A 184 -25.52 -10.83 4.79
CA THR A 184 -26.83 -10.44 5.36
C THR A 184 -27.13 -8.98 5.07
N CYS A 185 -28.40 -8.60 4.92
CA CYS A 185 -28.81 -7.20 4.68
C CYS A 185 -28.19 -6.52 3.45
N GLY A 186 -27.71 -7.31 2.47
CA GLY A 186 -27.00 -6.79 1.29
C GLY A 186 -25.52 -6.46 1.55
N LEU A 187 -24.98 -6.76 2.75
CA LEU A 187 -23.56 -6.61 3.04
C LEU A 187 -22.73 -7.62 2.26
N GLN A 188 -21.64 -7.15 1.69
CA GLN A 188 -20.62 -7.93 0.98
C GLN A 188 -19.22 -7.42 1.35
N ASP A 189 -19.04 -7.01 2.61
CA ASP A 189 -17.88 -6.26 3.08
C ASP A 189 -16.88 -7.11 3.90
N GLY A 190 -17.08 -8.42 3.92
CA GLY A 190 -16.25 -9.35 4.69
C GLY A 190 -16.40 -9.26 6.22
N SER A 191 -17.37 -8.48 6.73
CA SER A 191 -17.62 -8.38 8.17
C SER A 191 -18.03 -9.71 8.79
N SER A 192 -17.59 -9.92 10.02
CA SER A 192 -17.90 -11.06 10.87
C SER A 192 -18.88 -10.70 11.99
N VAL A 193 -19.47 -11.71 12.60
CA VAL A 193 -20.31 -11.56 13.81
C VAL A 193 -19.53 -10.80 14.88
N GLY A 194 -20.15 -9.77 15.44
CA GLY A 194 -19.56 -8.90 16.46
C GLY A 194 -18.94 -7.60 15.93
N ASP A 195 -18.76 -7.45 14.62
CA ASP A 195 -18.19 -6.23 14.03
C ASP A 195 -19.16 -5.04 14.11
N TRP A 196 -20.46 -5.33 14.08
CA TRP A 196 -21.53 -4.33 14.05
C TRP A 196 -22.19 -4.17 15.40
N ARG A 197 -22.59 -2.93 15.71
CA ARG A 197 -23.31 -2.57 16.95
C ARG A 197 -24.35 -1.49 16.71
N LEU A 198 -25.23 -1.28 17.68
CA LEU A 198 -26.08 -0.09 17.70
C LEU A 198 -25.22 1.18 17.93
N PRO A 199 -25.58 2.32 17.29
CA PRO A 199 -24.91 3.58 17.52
C PRO A 199 -25.10 4.06 18.95
N THR A 200 -24.09 4.67 19.54
CA THR A 200 -24.19 5.34 20.84
C THR A 200 -24.96 6.66 20.71
N LYS A 201 -25.38 7.23 21.85
CA LYS A 201 -26.05 8.52 21.89
C LYS A 201 -25.19 9.60 21.22
N ALA A 202 -23.90 9.63 21.57
CA ALA A 202 -22.94 10.60 21.05
C ALA A 202 -22.72 10.45 19.53
N GLU A 203 -22.70 9.22 19.02
CA GLU A 203 -22.59 8.98 17.57
C GLU A 203 -23.83 9.45 16.83
N TRP A 204 -25.03 9.20 17.35
CA TRP A 204 -26.25 9.75 16.76
C TRP A 204 -26.26 11.28 16.75
N GLU A 205 -25.87 11.90 17.88
CA GLU A 205 -25.75 13.35 17.99
C GLU A 205 -24.78 13.90 16.94
N ALA A 206 -23.62 13.27 16.77
CA ALA A 206 -22.64 13.66 15.75
C ALA A 206 -23.18 13.48 14.33
N THR A 207 -23.88 12.37 14.05
CA THR A 207 -24.42 12.09 12.72
C THR A 207 -25.47 13.12 12.29
N ILE A 208 -26.39 13.50 13.19
CA ILE A 208 -27.47 14.45 12.86
C ILE A 208 -27.08 15.92 13.05
N ALA A 209 -25.95 16.23 13.68
CA ALA A 209 -25.54 17.60 14.01
C ALA A 209 -25.60 18.55 12.79
N ARG A 210 -25.07 18.11 11.64
CA ARG A 210 -25.10 18.92 10.42
C ARG A 210 -26.52 19.11 9.88
N ALA A 211 -27.35 18.08 9.93
CA ALA A 211 -28.74 18.14 9.49
C ALA A 211 -29.55 19.10 10.38
N ALA A 212 -29.34 19.06 11.70
CA ALA A 212 -29.94 20.00 12.64
C ALA A 212 -29.50 21.45 12.36
N ALA A 213 -28.22 21.69 12.07
CA ALA A 213 -27.72 23.02 11.70
C ALA A 213 -28.30 23.55 10.38
N LEU A 214 -28.69 22.66 9.47
CA LEU A 214 -29.38 23.00 8.22
C LEU A 214 -30.90 23.15 8.38
N GLY A 215 -31.46 22.79 9.54
CA GLY A 215 -32.90 22.77 9.77
C GLY A 215 -33.63 21.63 9.04
N CYS A 216 -32.93 20.54 8.75
CA CYS A 216 -33.52 19.38 8.10
C CYS A 216 -34.51 18.67 9.01
N SER A 217 -35.58 18.17 8.41
CA SER A 217 -36.62 17.37 9.08
C SER A 217 -37.19 16.34 8.12
N ASN A 218 -37.71 15.25 8.67
CA ASN A 218 -38.43 14.20 7.93
C ASN A 218 -37.73 13.61 6.68
N PRO A 219 -36.58 12.91 6.81
CA PRO A 219 -35.78 12.69 8.03
C PRO A 219 -34.71 13.77 8.22
N SER A 220 -34.29 13.96 9.47
CA SER A 220 -33.22 14.89 9.87
C SER A 220 -31.83 14.31 9.60
N LEU A 221 -31.56 14.03 8.34
CA LEU A 221 -30.27 13.59 7.82
C LEU A 221 -29.84 14.52 6.69
N THR A 222 -28.56 14.45 6.31
CA THR A 222 -28.05 15.18 5.14
C THR A 222 -28.01 14.29 3.90
N ASN A 223 -28.01 14.91 2.71
CA ASN A 223 -27.71 14.22 1.44
C ASN A 223 -26.27 13.67 1.41
N THR A 224 -25.91 12.95 0.34
CA THR A 224 -24.59 12.33 0.15
C THR A 224 -23.43 13.31 0.35
N ALA A 225 -23.54 14.52 -0.19
CA ALA A 225 -22.53 15.57 -0.06
C ALA A 225 -22.42 16.16 1.37
N GLY A 226 -23.44 15.99 2.23
CA GLY A 226 -23.48 16.60 3.56
C GLY A 226 -23.81 18.10 3.57
N SER A 227 -24.12 18.68 2.41
CA SER A 227 -24.35 20.12 2.22
C SER A 227 -25.83 20.53 2.24
N GLY A 228 -26.75 19.58 2.02
CA GLY A 228 -28.20 19.78 2.04
C GLY A 228 -28.94 18.71 2.83
N CYS A 229 -30.26 18.84 2.95
CA CYS A 229 -31.09 17.86 3.61
C CYS A 229 -31.21 16.57 2.79
N PHE A 230 -31.62 15.48 3.44
CA PHE A 230 -31.61 14.12 2.88
C PHE A 230 -32.25 14.02 1.48
N ASN A 231 -33.30 14.79 1.21
CA ASN A 231 -34.04 14.77 -0.06
C ASN A 231 -33.61 15.85 -1.06
N ASP A 232 -32.61 16.68 -0.75
CA ASP A 232 -32.16 17.79 -1.61
C ASP A 232 -31.16 17.33 -2.68
N GLY A 233 -30.84 16.05 -2.75
CA GLY A 233 -29.88 15.50 -3.69
C GLY A 233 -29.77 13.98 -3.60
N PRO A 234 -28.66 13.40 -4.08
CA PRO A 234 -28.39 11.98 -3.94
C PRO A 234 -28.49 11.55 -2.47
N GLN A 235 -29.19 10.44 -2.24
CA GLN A 235 -29.42 9.89 -0.92
C GLN A 235 -28.30 8.90 -0.59
N PRO A 236 -27.66 9.03 0.59
CA PRO A 236 -26.58 8.14 0.99
C PRO A 236 -27.09 6.75 1.45
N PHE A 237 -28.33 6.67 1.90
CA PHE A 237 -28.90 5.48 2.54
C PHE A 237 -30.22 5.09 1.87
N THR A 238 -30.57 3.82 1.97
CA THR A 238 -31.83 3.26 1.45
C THR A 238 -32.75 2.86 2.60
N ASN A 239 -34.06 2.82 2.33
CA ASN A 239 -35.10 2.43 3.28
C ASN A 239 -35.10 3.20 4.61
N VAL A 240 -34.58 4.43 4.64
CA VAL A 240 -34.64 5.29 5.83
C VAL A 240 -36.11 5.53 6.18
N LYS A 241 -36.47 5.24 7.43
CA LYS A 241 -37.77 5.56 7.99
C LYS A 241 -37.68 6.89 8.71
N SER A 242 -38.59 7.80 8.43
CA SER A 242 -38.71 9.02 9.22
C SER A 242 -39.44 8.70 10.53
N ASP A 243 -38.77 7.96 11.40
CA ASP A 243 -39.28 7.47 12.69
C ASP A 243 -38.08 7.34 13.65
N PHE A 244 -38.30 6.68 14.77
CA PHE A 244 -37.36 6.58 15.87
C PHE A 244 -36.43 5.37 15.74
N TYR A 245 -35.14 5.58 15.97
CA TYR A 245 -34.09 4.56 15.92
C TYR A 245 -33.40 4.38 17.26
N TRP A 246 -33.09 3.13 17.61
CA TRP A 246 -32.40 2.82 18.85
C TRP A 246 -30.95 3.36 18.88
N SER A 247 -30.51 3.71 20.09
CA SER A 247 -29.10 3.81 20.45
C SER A 247 -28.71 2.63 21.35
N SER A 248 -27.43 2.27 21.43
CA SER A 248 -26.86 1.37 22.46
C SER A 248 -26.72 2.00 23.85
N THR A 249 -27.02 3.29 23.99
CA THR A 249 -26.87 4.02 25.27
C THR A 249 -28.12 3.87 26.12
N ALA A 250 -28.00 3.24 27.29
CA ALA A 250 -29.07 3.19 28.30
C ALA A 250 -29.23 4.54 29.02
N SER A 251 -30.43 4.84 29.52
CA SER A 251 -30.65 6.02 30.37
C SER A 251 -30.09 5.78 31.78
N ALA A 252 -29.26 6.69 32.27
CA ALA A 252 -28.69 6.62 33.62
C ALA A 252 -29.75 6.95 34.69
N ASP A 253 -30.67 7.86 34.39
CA ASP A 253 -31.73 8.29 35.29
C ASP A 253 -32.86 7.26 35.39
N ILE A 254 -33.13 6.57 34.28
CA ILE A 254 -34.21 5.58 34.15
C ILE A 254 -33.64 4.31 33.48
N PRO A 255 -33.06 3.36 34.24
CA PRO A 255 -32.37 2.20 33.66
C PRO A 255 -33.25 1.27 32.81
N SER A 256 -34.59 1.34 32.96
CA SER A 256 -35.56 0.64 32.11
C SER A 256 -35.65 1.22 30.70
N ASP A 257 -35.09 2.40 30.47
CA ASP A 257 -35.17 3.14 29.23
C ASP A 257 -33.83 3.17 28.50
N ALA A 258 -33.89 3.47 27.21
CA ALA A 258 -32.73 3.69 26.38
C ALA A 258 -32.89 4.93 25.51
N TRP A 259 -31.77 5.53 25.13
CA TRP A 259 -31.74 6.66 24.21
C TRP A 259 -32.00 6.18 22.78
N GLY A 260 -32.39 7.11 21.93
CA GLY A 260 -32.35 6.93 20.48
C GLY A 260 -32.60 8.24 19.76
N VAL A 261 -32.58 8.19 18.45
CA VAL A 261 -32.77 9.37 17.61
C VAL A 261 -34.19 9.39 17.05
N ASP A 262 -34.84 10.54 17.17
CA ASP A 262 -36.09 10.85 16.49
C ASP A 262 -35.78 11.59 15.18
N LEU A 263 -35.74 10.88 14.06
CA LEU A 263 -35.42 11.48 12.77
C LEU A 263 -36.44 12.52 12.28
N PRO A 264 -37.75 12.45 12.60
CA PRO A 264 -38.68 13.54 12.34
C PRO A 264 -38.25 14.89 12.92
N SER A 265 -37.87 14.94 14.20
CA SER A 265 -37.50 16.19 14.88
C SER A 265 -36.00 16.50 14.90
N GLY A 266 -35.15 15.52 14.56
CA GLY A 266 -33.69 15.68 14.51
C GLY A 266 -33.06 15.78 15.89
N LYS A 267 -33.60 15.02 16.85
CA LYS A 267 -33.14 15.05 18.24
C LYS A 267 -32.81 13.66 18.74
N VAL A 268 -31.74 13.58 19.54
CA VAL A 268 -31.46 12.40 20.34
C VAL A 268 -32.13 12.58 21.71
N ILE A 269 -33.10 11.73 22.00
CA ILE A 269 -33.95 11.83 23.18
C ILE A 269 -34.10 10.46 23.86
N ASN A 270 -34.71 10.45 25.04
CA ASN A 270 -35.11 9.19 25.67
C ASN A 270 -36.14 8.49 24.75
N GLY A 271 -35.80 7.29 24.26
CA GLY A 271 -36.63 6.48 23.35
C GLY A 271 -37.76 5.70 24.05
N GLY A 272 -37.81 5.80 25.37
CA GLY A 272 -38.75 5.14 26.26
C GLY A 272 -38.25 3.78 26.73
N THR A 273 -39.18 3.01 27.29
CA THR A 273 -38.92 1.69 27.87
C THR A 273 -38.31 0.75 26.84
N LYS A 274 -37.34 -0.04 27.28
CA LYS A 274 -36.62 -1.04 26.48
C LYS A 274 -37.50 -2.13 25.85
N SER A 275 -38.75 -2.29 26.31
CA SER A 275 -39.76 -3.18 25.74
C SER A 275 -40.50 -2.61 24.53
N ASN A 276 -40.34 -1.31 24.24
CA ASN A 276 -40.92 -0.71 23.05
C ASN A 276 -40.16 -1.15 21.80
N GLU A 277 -40.84 -1.18 20.66
CA GLU A 277 -40.18 -1.47 19.39
C GLU A 277 -39.75 -0.16 18.70
N ARG A 278 -38.49 -0.10 18.25
CA ARG A 278 -37.92 1.02 17.48
C ARG A 278 -37.06 0.47 16.35
N HIS A 279 -36.83 1.29 15.33
CA HIS A 279 -36.01 0.88 14.20
C HIS A 279 -34.55 0.63 14.60
N VAL A 280 -33.91 -0.29 13.89
CA VAL A 280 -32.56 -0.77 14.20
C VAL A 280 -31.65 -0.48 13.01
N TRP A 281 -30.66 0.39 13.23
CA TRP A 281 -29.68 0.76 12.22
C TRP A 281 -28.25 0.52 12.72
N PRO A 282 -27.57 -0.52 12.22
CA PRO A 282 -26.21 -0.86 12.59
C PRO A 282 -25.17 0.19 12.20
N VAL A 283 -24.17 0.35 13.06
CA VAL A 283 -22.93 1.08 12.80
C VAL A 283 -21.72 0.26 13.27
N ARG A 284 -20.55 0.56 12.71
CA ARG A 284 -19.25 0.18 13.27
C ARG A 284 -18.27 1.35 13.14
N THR A 285 -17.18 1.28 13.90
CA THR A 285 -16.10 2.27 13.80
C THR A 285 -15.38 2.09 12.46
N GLY A 286 -15.10 3.19 11.76
CA GLY A 286 -14.23 3.22 10.59
C GLY A 286 -12.77 2.97 10.97
N GLN A 287 -12.01 2.39 10.03
CA GLN A 287 -10.56 2.24 10.12
C GLN A 287 -9.85 3.46 9.56
#